data_AF-A0A2S6WAV9-F1
#
_entry.id   AF-A0A2S6WAV9-F1
#
_cell.length_a   1.000
_cell.length_b   1.000
_cell.length_c   1.000
_cell.angle_alpha   90.00
_cell.angle_beta   90.00
_cell.angle_gamma   90.00
#
_symmetry.space_group_name_H-M   'P 1'
#
loop_
_entity.id
_entity.type
_entity.pdbx_description
1 polymer ?
#
loop_
_entity_poly.entity_id
_entity_poly.type
_entity_poly.pdbx_seq_one_letter_code
_entity_poly.pdbx_strand_id
1 'polypeptide(L)'
;GQDVADALGVVRPSTDRLRHVARLGVRTRDFAYGVHGLTPPAEPFRVELRAPSGDLWTYGPEDAGQRVTGPALDFCLLVTQRVHRTDLALRADGPDAGRWLDIAQAFAGPPGGGRPPTESAS
;
A
#
# COMPACT_ATOMS: atom_id res chain seq x y z
N GLY A 1 15.47 2.11 9.44
CA GLY A 1 14.27 1.27 9.59
C GLY A 1 13.68 1.62 10.92
N GLN A 2 12.53 2.29 10.91
CA GLN A 2 11.82 2.70 12.13
C GLN A 2 10.68 1.71 12.33
N ASP A 3 11.03 0.50 12.74
CA ASP A 3 10.06 -0.42 13.31
C ASP A 3 10.21 -0.40 14.83
N VAL A 4 9.12 -0.73 15.52
CA VAL A 4 8.86 -0.59 16.96
C VAL A 4 8.39 0.81 17.40
N ALA A 5 7.21 1.19 16.93
CA ALA A 5 6.34 2.09 17.70
C ALA A 5 4.93 1.50 17.91
N ASP A 6 4.81 0.17 17.91
CA ASP A 6 3.63 -0.52 18.45
C ASP A 6 4.00 -1.13 19.79
N ALA A 7 3.89 -0.31 20.85
CA ALA A 7 3.80 -0.79 22.23
C ALA A 7 3.24 0.26 23.21
N LEU A 8 3.32 1.56 22.90
CA LEU A 8 2.95 2.61 23.85
C LEU A 8 2.34 3.81 23.12
N GLY A 9 1.02 3.84 22.96
CA GLY A 9 0.13 5.02 22.99
C GLY A 9 0.52 6.35 22.31
N VAL A 10 1.55 6.40 21.48
CA VAL A 10 2.04 7.62 20.83
C VAL A 10 1.89 7.41 19.33
N VAL A 11 0.69 7.72 18.85
CA VAL A 11 0.47 7.94 17.43
C VAL A 11 1.32 9.16 17.05
N ARG A 12 2.52 8.91 16.53
CA ARG A 12 3.30 9.97 15.89
C ARG A 12 2.45 10.50 14.73
N PRO A 13 2.20 11.81 14.62
CA PRO A 13 1.48 12.35 13.48
C PRO A 13 2.19 11.91 12.20
N SER A 14 1.42 11.35 11.27
CA SER A 14 1.92 11.01 9.94
C SER A 14 2.45 12.28 9.28
N THR A 15 3.66 12.21 8.72
CA THR A 15 4.28 13.33 8.01
C THR A 15 4.72 12.87 6.63
N ASP A 16 5.11 13.80 5.79
CA ASP A 16 5.56 13.53 4.42
C ASP A 16 6.81 12.64 4.32
N ARG A 17 7.44 12.29 5.46
CA ARG A 17 8.45 11.23 5.56
C ARG A 17 7.95 9.88 5.02
N LEU A 18 6.63 9.64 5.05
CA LEU A 18 5.98 8.47 4.45
C LEU A 18 6.29 8.29 2.95
N ARG A 19 6.68 9.36 2.24
CA ARG A 19 7.03 9.32 0.82
C ARG A 19 8.09 8.26 0.49
N HIS A 20 9.01 7.99 1.41
CA HIS A 20 10.04 6.95 1.23
C HIS A 20 9.44 5.54 1.23
N VAL A 21 8.51 5.27 2.14
CA VAL A 21 7.80 3.98 2.23
C VAL A 21 6.87 3.81 1.04
N ALA A 22 6.11 4.86 0.68
CA ALA A 22 5.25 4.86 -0.49
C ALA A 22 6.04 4.54 -1.78
N ARG A 23 7.18 5.22 -1.98
CA ARG A 23 8.07 4.94 -3.13
C ARG A 23 8.56 3.49 -3.13
N LEU A 24 8.90 2.93 -1.97
CA LEU A 24 9.34 1.54 -1.88
C LEU A 24 8.20 0.59 -2.26
N GLY A 25 7.01 0.77 -1.69
CA GLY A 25 5.84 -0.06 -1.99
C GLY A 25 5.47 -0.09 -3.47
N VAL A 26 5.55 1.06 -4.15
CA VAL A 26 5.34 1.12 -5.61
C VAL A 26 6.42 0.34 -6.37
N ARG A 27 7.70 0.49 -5.97
CA ARG A 27 8.83 -0.19 -6.64
C ARG A 27 8.83 -1.70 -6.45
N THR A 28 8.16 -2.23 -5.42
CA THR A 28 8.07 -3.67 -5.14
C THR A 28 6.84 -4.32 -5.75
N ARG A 29 6.10 -3.65 -6.66
CA ARG A 29 4.94 -4.23 -7.35
C ARG A 29 5.23 -5.63 -7.89
N ASP A 30 6.19 -5.75 -8.80
CA ASP A 30 6.46 -7.01 -9.50
C ASP A 30 7.02 -8.07 -8.54
N PHE A 31 7.79 -7.64 -7.54
CA PHE A 31 8.23 -8.51 -6.45
C PHE A 31 7.03 -9.11 -5.69
N ALA A 32 6.01 -8.31 -5.37
CA ALA A 32 4.81 -8.79 -4.70
C ALA A 32 4.08 -9.86 -5.53
N TYR A 33 3.98 -9.70 -6.85
CA TYR A 33 3.46 -10.76 -7.74
C TYR A 33 4.31 -12.03 -7.64
N GLY A 34 5.64 -11.91 -7.72
CA GLY A 34 6.56 -13.03 -7.64
C GLY A 34 6.45 -13.83 -6.33
N VAL A 35 6.37 -13.16 -5.18
CA VAL A 35 6.20 -13.83 -3.87
C VAL A 35 4.87 -14.59 -3.77
N HIS A 36 3.83 -14.12 -4.46
CA HIS A 36 2.53 -14.78 -4.51
C HIS A 36 2.40 -15.80 -5.66
N GLY A 37 3.48 -16.09 -6.39
CA GLY A 37 3.45 -17.04 -7.52
C GLY A 37 2.62 -16.57 -8.70
N LEU A 38 2.44 -15.25 -8.85
CA LEU A 38 1.64 -14.63 -9.89
C LEU A 38 2.56 -13.96 -10.92
N THR A 39 2.07 -13.81 -12.15
CA THR A 39 2.75 -13.03 -13.19
C THR A 39 2.37 -11.57 -13.06
N PRO A 40 3.33 -10.64 -12.97
CA PRO A 40 3.02 -9.21 -12.93
C PRO A 40 2.45 -8.73 -14.28
N PRO A 41 1.51 -7.76 -14.25
CA PRO A 41 1.00 -7.14 -15.47
C PRO A 41 2.13 -6.40 -16.19
N ALA A 42 2.18 -6.56 -17.51
CA ALA A 42 3.18 -5.90 -18.36
C ALA A 42 3.02 -4.37 -18.37
N GLU A 43 1.77 -3.90 -18.36
CA GLU A 43 1.46 -2.48 -18.34
C GLU A 43 1.68 -1.89 -16.94
N PRO A 44 2.28 -0.68 -16.84
CA PRO A 44 2.29 0.07 -15.60
C PRO A 44 0.88 0.59 -15.28
N PHE A 45 0.63 0.86 -14.00
CA PHE A 45 -0.53 1.65 -13.58
C PHE A 45 -0.05 2.89 -12.81
N ARG A 46 -0.88 3.93 -12.81
CA ARG A 46 -0.64 5.19 -12.10
C ARG A 46 -0.95 5.02 -10.62
N VAL A 47 -0.12 5.55 -9.73
CA VAL A 47 -0.40 5.58 -8.28
C VAL A 47 -0.42 7.03 -7.83
N GLU A 48 -1.53 7.47 -7.24
CA GLU A 48 -1.74 8.84 -6.79
C GLU A 48 -2.12 8.87 -5.31
N LEU A 49 -1.20 9.32 -4.46
CA LEU A 49 -1.36 9.29 -3.01
C LEU A 49 -1.43 10.70 -2.45
N ARG A 50 -2.42 10.97 -1.60
CA ARG A 50 -2.49 12.25 -0.86
C ARG A 50 -1.62 12.17 0.39
N ALA A 51 -0.65 13.07 0.46
CA ALA A 51 0.23 13.27 1.60
C ALA A 51 -0.54 13.72 2.84
N PRO A 52 0.01 13.53 4.05
CA PRO A 52 -0.48 14.21 5.25
C PRO A 52 -0.53 15.74 5.12
N SER A 53 0.39 16.33 4.34
CA SER A 53 0.39 17.77 4.01
C SER A 53 -0.72 18.19 3.03
N GLY A 54 -1.38 17.25 2.36
CA GLY A 54 -2.35 17.50 1.28
C GLY A 54 -1.74 17.42 -0.13
N ASP A 55 -0.42 17.43 -0.25
CA ASP A 55 0.28 17.28 -1.53
C ASP A 55 -0.10 15.97 -2.24
N LEU A 56 -0.14 16.01 -3.57
CA LEU A 56 -0.34 14.81 -4.39
C LEU A 56 1.01 14.19 -4.75
N TRP A 57 1.18 12.90 -4.46
CA TRP A 57 2.35 12.12 -4.87
C TRP A 57 1.96 11.17 -5.98
N THR A 58 2.61 11.30 -7.12
CA THR A 58 2.30 10.50 -8.31
C THR A 58 3.47 9.60 -8.68
N TYR A 59 3.15 8.36 -9.05
CA TYR A 59 4.11 7.38 -9.55
C TYR A 59 3.54 6.69 -10.79
N GLY A 60 4.39 6.44 -11.79
CA GLY A 60 3.99 5.85 -13.06
C GLY A 60 3.42 6.85 -14.09
N PRO A 61 3.14 6.38 -15.32
CA PRO A 61 2.71 7.22 -16.42
C PRO A 61 1.37 7.90 -16.17
N GLU A 62 1.16 9.10 -16.70
CA GLU A 62 -0.09 9.86 -16.51
C GLU A 62 -1.27 9.25 -17.28
N ASP A 63 -0.95 8.65 -18.42
CA ASP A 63 -1.82 8.01 -19.39
C ASP A 63 -2.02 6.51 -19.14
N ALA A 64 -1.52 5.99 -18.02
CA ALA A 64 -1.72 4.59 -17.66
C ALA A 64 -3.22 4.26 -17.57
N GLY A 65 -3.63 3.17 -18.21
CA GLY A 65 -5.04 2.77 -18.30
C GLY A 65 -5.67 2.29 -16.99
N GLN A 66 -4.87 2.16 -15.93
CA GLN A 66 -5.31 1.75 -14.60
C GLN A 66 -4.65 2.61 -13.53
N ARG A 67 -5.30 2.73 -12.37
CA ARG A 67 -4.87 3.66 -11.31
C ARG A 67 -5.15 3.15 -9.90
N VAL A 68 -4.26 3.47 -8.97
CA VAL A 68 -4.49 3.38 -7.52
C VAL A 68 -4.53 4.79 -6.93
N THR A 69 -5.53 5.08 -6.10
CA THR A 69 -5.67 6.36 -5.41
C THR A 69 -5.96 6.19 -3.92
N GLY A 70 -5.57 7.16 -3.08
CA GLY A 70 -5.97 7.20 -1.67
C GLY A 70 -4.99 7.93 -0.76
N PRO A 71 -5.15 7.84 0.57
CA PRO A 71 -4.21 8.43 1.52
C PRO A 71 -2.85 7.72 1.47
N ALA A 72 -1.76 8.50 1.57
CA ALA A 72 -0.41 7.94 1.61
C ALA A 72 -0.16 7.09 2.85
N LEU A 73 -0.79 7.41 3.98
CA LEU A 73 -0.71 6.62 5.21
C LEU A 73 -1.30 5.22 4.99
N ASP A 74 -2.51 5.15 4.45
CA ASP A 74 -3.21 3.90 4.15
C ASP A 74 -2.39 3.02 3.21
N PHE A 75 -1.83 3.61 2.14
CA PHE A 75 -0.93 2.89 1.25
C PHE A 75 0.29 2.32 1.99
N CYS A 76 0.92 3.12 2.86
CA CYS A 76 2.06 2.65 3.65
C CYS A 76 1.67 1.52 4.61
N LEU A 77 0.49 1.60 5.25
CA LEU A 77 -0.03 0.56 6.12
C LEU A 77 -0.31 -0.75 5.35
N LEU A 78 -0.86 -0.66 4.14
CA LEU A 78 -1.09 -1.81 3.28
C LEU A 78 0.23 -2.50 2.89
N VAL A 79 1.16 -1.76 2.28
CA VAL A 79 2.40 -2.36 1.73
C VAL A 79 3.36 -2.83 2.83
N THR A 80 3.16 -2.42 4.08
CA THR A 80 3.88 -2.95 5.25
C THR A 80 3.08 -4.00 6.02
N GLN A 81 1.96 -4.47 5.46
CA GLN A 81 1.09 -5.51 6.01
C GLN A 81 0.58 -5.21 7.43
N ARG A 82 0.32 -3.93 7.74
CA ARG A 82 -0.16 -3.48 9.06
C ARG A 82 -1.68 -3.44 9.19
N VAL A 83 -2.38 -3.23 8.08
CA VAL A 83 -3.84 -3.12 8.02
C VAL A 83 -4.34 -3.86 6.78
N HIS A 84 -5.50 -4.51 6.90
CA HIS A 84 -6.11 -5.23 5.79
C HIS A 84 -6.70 -4.24 4.77
N ARG A 85 -6.64 -4.58 3.48
CA ARG A 85 -7.02 -3.67 2.37
C ARG A 85 -8.44 -3.11 2.49
N THR A 86 -9.37 -3.87 3.08
CA THR A 86 -10.79 -3.49 3.21
C THR A 86 -11.01 -2.38 4.23
N ASP A 87 -10.04 -2.17 5.12
CA ASP A 87 -10.12 -1.19 6.20
C ASP A 87 -9.42 0.13 5.81
N LEU A 88 -9.01 0.24 4.55
CA LEU A 88 -8.23 1.34 4.00
C LEU A 88 -9.01 2.10 2.94
N ALA A 89 -8.84 3.41 2.89
CA ALA A 89 -9.45 4.28 1.90
C ALA A 89 -8.67 4.29 0.57
N LEU A 90 -8.15 3.13 0.17
CA LEU A 90 -7.47 2.92 -1.12
C LEU A 90 -8.49 2.48 -2.16
N ARG A 91 -8.40 3.04 -3.37
CA ARG A 91 -9.25 2.71 -4.50
C ARG A 91 -8.39 2.28 -5.67
N ALA A 92 -8.79 1.20 -6.32
CA ALA A 92 -8.26 0.79 -7.60
C ALA A 92 -9.28 1.07 -8.70
N ASP A 93 -8.82 1.66 -9.78
CA ASP A 93 -9.50 1.74 -11.06
C ASP A 93 -8.75 0.80 -12.02
N GLY A 94 -9.43 -0.25 -12.47
CA GLY A 94 -8.85 -1.32 -13.28
C GLY A 94 -8.51 -2.61 -12.50
N PRO A 95 -8.59 -3.77 -13.17
CA PRO A 95 -8.48 -5.08 -12.53
C PRO A 95 -7.08 -5.41 -12.01
N ASP A 96 -6.02 -4.99 -12.69
CA ASP A 96 -4.63 -5.25 -12.28
C ASP A 96 -4.21 -4.36 -11.12
N ALA A 97 -4.65 -3.10 -11.11
CA ALA A 97 -4.48 -2.21 -9.97
C ALA A 97 -5.18 -2.80 -8.72
N GLY A 98 -6.39 -3.33 -8.90
CA GLY A 98 -7.13 -4.00 -7.82
C GLY A 98 -6.42 -5.26 -7.34
N ARG A 99 -5.98 -6.10 -8.28
CA ARG A 99 -5.24 -7.33 -7.96
C ARG A 99 -3.94 -7.03 -7.22
N TRP A 100 -3.24 -5.97 -7.59
CA TRP A 100 -2.02 -5.58 -6.89
C TRP A 100 -2.29 -5.18 -5.44
N LEU A 101 -3.35 -4.39 -5.17
CA LEU A 101 -3.71 -4.03 -3.80
C LEU A 101 -4.01 -5.25 -2.91
N ASP A 102 -4.43 -6.38 -3.48
CA ASP A 102 -4.68 -7.62 -2.74
C ASP A 102 -3.42 -8.28 -2.20
N ILE A 103 -2.28 -8.04 -2.85
CA ILE A 103 -1.01 -8.74 -2.60
C ILE A 103 0.13 -7.78 -2.26
N ALA A 104 -0.13 -6.49 -2.20
CA ALA A 104 0.90 -5.47 -2.12
C ALA A 104 1.75 -5.63 -0.85
N GLN A 105 3.08 -5.68 -1.03
CA GLN A 105 4.04 -5.78 0.06
C GLN A 105 5.40 -5.17 -0.32
N ALA A 106 6.05 -4.52 0.64
CA ALA A 106 7.30 -3.77 0.48
C ALA A 106 8.56 -4.50 0.95
N PHE A 107 8.41 -5.61 1.69
CA PHE A 107 9.53 -6.36 2.26
C PHE A 107 9.33 -7.87 2.10
N ALA A 108 10.45 -8.60 2.04
CA ALA A 108 10.48 -10.05 2.01
C ALA A 108 10.34 -10.61 3.44
N GLY A 109 9.16 -11.10 3.75
CA GLY A 109 8.93 -12.11 4.79
C GLY A 109 7.85 -13.05 4.25
N PRO A 110 7.83 -14.35 4.61
CA PRO A 110 6.64 -15.15 4.35
C PRO A 110 5.44 -14.39 4.95
N PRO A 111 4.31 -14.28 4.23
CA PRO A 111 3.15 -13.56 4.76
C PRO A 111 2.83 -14.18 6.13
N GLY A 112 2.96 -13.39 7.19
CA GLY A 112 2.38 -13.77 8.47
C GLY A 112 0.90 -14.04 8.23
N GLY A 113 0.34 -15.10 8.81
CA GLY A 113 -1.09 -15.37 8.71
C GLY A 113 -1.85 -14.09 9.02
N GLY A 114 -2.47 -13.50 7.99
CA GLY A 114 -2.94 -12.13 8.02
C GLY A 114 -3.80 -11.86 9.25
N ARG A 115 -3.69 -10.66 9.83
CA ARG A 115 -4.55 -10.26 10.95
C ARG A 115 -6.02 -10.43 10.52
N PRO A 116 -6.84 -11.21 11.26
CA PRO A 116 -8.25 -11.37 10.91
C PRO A 116 -8.96 -10.01 10.96
N PRO A 117 -10.03 -9.83 10.15
CA PRO A 117 -10.86 -8.62 10.19
C PRO A 117 -11.35 -8.35 11.62
N THR A 118 -11.47 -7.08 12.02
CA THR A 118 -12.07 -6.74 13.32
C THR A 118 -13.59 -6.89 13.19
N GLU A 119 -14.14 -8.00 13.67
CA GLU A 119 -15.58 -8.13 13.85
C GLU A 119 -16.03 -7.13 14.92
N SER A 120 -16.89 -6.18 14.53
CA SER A 120 -17.58 -5.30 15.46
C SER A 120 -18.71 -6.09 16.11
N ALA A 121 -18.57 -6.44 17.40
CA ALA A 121 -19.66 -6.99 18.20
C ALA A 121 -20.73 -5.90 18.43
N SER A 122 -21.99 -6.25 18.18
CA SER A 122 -23.18 -5.47 18.53
C SER A 122 -23.45 -5.51 20.03
#